data_AF-A0A7C0VWY6-F1
#
_entry.id   AF-A0A7C0VWY6-F1
#
_cell.length_a   1.000
_cell.length_b   1.000
_cell.length_c   1.000
_cell.angle_alpha   90.00
_cell.angle_beta   90.00
_cell.angle_gamma   90.00
#
_symmetry.space_group_name_H-M   'P 1'
#
loop_
_entity.id
_entity.type
_entity.pdbx_description
1 polymer ?
#
loop_
_entity_poly.entity_id
_entity_poly.type
_entity_poly.pdbx_seq_one_letter_code
_entity_poly.pdbx_strand_id
1 'polypeptide(L)' 'MENTLGRLGIQPPLHRRRLDFFRKSFHFSHEKSARLLGFDPKTDFRTGVEATARWYRDQGLLRR' A
#
# COMPACT_ATOMS: atom_id res chain seq x y z
N MET A 1 6.35 3.83 19.75
CA MET A 1 5.67 5.06 19.31
C MET A 1 4.30 5.20 19.96
N GLU A 2 3.35 4.28 19.77
CA GLU A 2 2.01 4.39 20.39
C GLU A 2 2.03 4.50 21.92
N ASN A 3 2.74 3.61 22.60
CA ASN A 3 2.82 3.64 24.07
C ASN A 3 3.57 4.86 24.62
N THR A 4 4.37 5.53 23.79
CA THR A 4 5.20 6.67 24.19
C THR A 4 4.51 7.99 23.87
N LEU A 5 3.98 8.15 22.66
CA LEU A 5 3.28 9.36 22.20
C LEU A 5 1.85 9.44 22.76
N GLY A 6 1.16 8.31 22.89
CA GLY A 6 -0.18 8.26 23.46
C GLY A 6 -0.23 8.72 24.92
N ARG A 7 0.85 8.50 25.68
CA ARG A 7 0.99 9.02 27.05
C ARG A 7 1.19 10.54 27.12
N LEU A 8 1.61 11.15 26.01
CA LEU A 8 1.75 12.59 25.86
C LEU A 8 0.50 13.23 25.21
N GLY A 9 -0.58 12.46 25.01
CA GLY A 9 -1.78 12.93 24.32
C GLY A 9 -1.61 13.16 22.82
N ILE A 10 -0.46 12.78 22.25
CA ILE A 10 -0.15 12.95 20.83
C ILE A 10 -0.55 11.68 20.10
N GLN A 11 -1.45 11.81 19.11
CA GLN A 11 -1.76 10.69 18.23
C GLN A 11 -0.51 10.32 17.41
N PRO A 12 0.03 9.10 17.55
CA PRO A 12 1.15 8.67 16.73
C PRO A 12 0.82 8.77 15.24
N PRO A 13 1.73 9.33 14.41
CA PRO A 13 1.49 9.48 12.97
C PRO A 13 1.35 8.12 12.25
N LEU A 14 1.94 7.06 12.81
CA LEU A 14 1.84 5.70 12.31
C LEU A 14 1.67 4.70 13.47
N HIS A 15 0.66 3.84 13.32
CA HIS A 15 0.41 2.73 14.22
C HIS A 15 1.36 1.55 13.98
N ARG A 16 1.65 0.75 15.01
CA ARG A 16 2.60 -0.37 14.91
C ARG A 16 2.19 -1.38 13.84
N ARG A 17 0.89 -1.64 13.67
CA ARG A 17 0.37 -2.51 12.60
C ARG A 17 0.64 -1.96 11.19
N ARG A 18 0.75 -0.64 11.01
CA ARG A 18 1.08 -0.03 9.71
C ARG A 18 2.57 -0.19 9.37
N LEU A 19 3.41 -0.39 10.38
CA LEU A 19 4.85 -0.65 10.17
C LEU A 19 5.13 -2.07 9.66
N ASP A 20 4.22 -3.02 9.85
CA ASP A 20 4.37 -4.38 9.35
C ASP A 20 4.55 -4.44 7.83
N PHE A 21 4.00 -3.45 7.11
CA PHE A 21 4.20 -3.30 5.67
C PHE A 21 5.68 -3.19 5.28
N PHE A 22 6.49 -2.50 6.10
CA PHE A 22 7.93 -2.31 5.83
C PHE A 22 8.81 -3.45 6.34
N ARG A 23 8.27 -4.33 7.19
CA ARG A 23 9.02 -5.43 7.83
C ARG A 23 8.84 -6.77 7.13
N LYS A 24 7.77 -6.93 6.36
CA LYS A 24 7.38 -8.21 5.76
C LYS A 24 7.47 -8.10 4.24
N SER A 25 8.06 -9.13 3.62
CA SER A 25 8.00 -9.28 2.17
C SER A 25 6.69 -9.96 1.82
N PHE A 26 5.85 -9.29 1.03
CA PHE A 26 4.61 -9.86 0.53
C PHE A 26 4.80 -10.28 -0.92
N HIS A 27 4.37 -11.50 -1.24
CA HIS A 27 4.27 -11.98 -2.60
C HIS A 27 2.79 -12.15 -2.94
N PHE A 28 2.34 -11.52 -4.02
CA PHE A 28 0.95 -11.56 -4.46
C PHE A 28 0.86 -12.33 -5.77
N SER A 29 -0.17 -13.18 -5.90
CA SER A 29 -0.49 -13.91 -7.13
C SER A 29 -1.98 -13.80 -7.42
N HIS A 30 -2.33 -13.64 -8.71
CA HIS A 30 -3.70 -13.60 -9.19
C HIS A 30 -4.23 -14.98 -9.62
N GLU A 31 -3.42 -16.04 -9.49
CA GLU A 31 -3.78 -17.40 -9.95
C GLU A 31 -5.07 -17.91 -9.33
N LYS A 32 -5.30 -17.60 -8.05
CA LYS A 32 -6.53 -18.01 -7.37
C LYS A 32 -7.76 -17.36 -8.00
N SER A 33 -7.70 -16.06 -8.29
CA SER A 33 -8.81 -15.35 -8.93
C SER A 33 -8.99 -15.78 -10.39
N ALA A 34 -7.91 -16.04 -11.11
CA ALA A 34 -7.98 -16.61 -12.46
C ALA A 34 -8.68 -17.97 -12.45
N ARG A 35 -8.28 -18.88 -11.54
CA ARG A 35 -8.86 -20.23 -11.45
C ARG A 35 -10.32 -20.24 -11.03
N LEU A 36 -10.69 -19.41 -10.05
CA LEU A 36 -12.04 -19.47 -9.45
C LEU A 36 -13.06 -18.60 -10.18
N LEU A 37 -12.61 -17.49 -10.78
CA LEU A 37 -13.50 -16.47 -11.33
C LEU A 37 -13.27 -16.23 -12.83
N GLY A 38 -12.29 -16.89 -13.45
CA GLY A 38 -11.86 -16.57 -14.81
C GLY A 38 -11.34 -15.14 -14.92
N PHE A 39 -10.86 -14.56 -13.82
CA PHE A 39 -10.44 -13.16 -13.79
C PHE A 39 -9.11 -13.00 -14.49
N ASP A 40 -9.14 -12.24 -15.59
CA ASP A 40 -7.96 -11.84 -16.36
C ASP A 40 -7.69 -10.33 -16.15
N PRO A 41 -6.63 -9.95 -15.43
CA PRO A 41 -6.30 -8.55 -15.20
C PRO A 41 -5.83 -7.87 -16.49
N LYS A 42 -6.60 -6.87 -16.94
CA LYS A 42 -6.25 -6.06 -18.13
C LYS A 42 -5.03 -5.15 -17.94
N THR A 43 -4.66 -4.90 -16.69
CA THR A 43 -3.54 -4.03 -16.32
C THR A 43 -2.60 -4.83 -15.44
N ASP A 44 -1.35 -4.98 -15.86
CA ASP A 44 -0.33 -5.61 -15.05
C ASP A 44 0.05 -4.73 -13.85
N PHE A 45 0.70 -5.36 -12.87
CA PHE A 45 1.05 -4.70 -11.61
C PHE A 45 1.95 -3.48 -11.82
N ARG A 46 2.96 -3.57 -12.70
CA ARG A 46 3.91 -2.48 -12.93
C ARG A 46 3.20 -1.29 -13.54
N THR A 47 2.43 -1.50 -14.61
CA THR A 47 1.66 -0.45 -15.27
C THR A 47 0.68 0.23 -14.30
N GLY A 48 -0.02 -0.56 -13.48
CA GLY A 48 -0.95 -0.04 -12.48
C GLY A 48 -0.26 0.81 -11.41
N VAL A 49 0.90 0.38 -10.91
CA VAL A 49 1.69 1.12 -9.92
C VAL A 49 2.23 2.42 -10.51
N GLU A 50 2.77 2.39 -11.73
CA GLU A 50 3.29 3.58 -12.41
C GLU A 50 2.17 4.62 -12.66
N ALA A 51 1.00 4.18 -13.11
CA ALA A 51 -0.17 5.04 -13.30
C ALA A 51 -0.64 5.67 -11.99
N THR A 52 -0.67 4.89 -10.91
CA THR A 52 -1.06 5.37 -9.57
C THR A 52 -0.05 6.40 -9.04
N ALA A 53 1.24 6.12 -9.17
CA ALA A 53 2.29 7.04 -8.75
C ALA A 53 2.26 8.35 -9.56
N ARG A 54 1.99 8.28 -10.86
CA ARG A 54 1.77 9.47 -11.70
C ARG A 54 0.59 10.28 -11.21
N TRP A 55 -0.56 9.63 -10.96
CA TRP A 55 -1.74 10.30 -10.44
C TRP A 55 -1.46 11.03 -9.12
N TYR A 56 -0.74 10.41 -8.18
CA TYR A 56 -0.36 11.08 -6.93
C TYR A 56 0.50 12.34 -7.15
N ARG A 57 1.39 12.33 -8.14
CA ARG A 57 2.18 13.52 -8.49
C ARG A 57 1.30 14.61 -9.10
N ASP A 58 0.40 14.23 -10.01
CA ASP A 58 -0.51 15.17 -10.68
C ASP A 58 -1.47 15.83 -9.68
N GLN A 59 -1.85 15.13 -8.61
CA GLN A 59 -2.65 15.68 -7.51
C GLN A 59 -1.84 16.49 -6.48
N GLY A 60 -0.52 16.61 -6.64
CA GLY A 60 0.35 17.25 -5.66
C GLY A 60 0.50 16.49 -4.34
N LEU A 61 0.07 15.22 -4.29
CA LEU A 61 0.14 14.36 -3.10
C LEU A 61 1.51 13.69 -2.95
N LEU A 62 2.25 13.52 -4.05
CA LEU A 62 3.61 13.01 -4.08
C LEU A 62 4.53 14.05 -4.72
N ARG A 63 5.52 14.52 -3.97
CA ARG A 63 6.54 15.43 -4.49
C ARG A 63 7.52 14.67 -5.39
N ARG A 64 8.08 15.38 -6.37
CA ARG A 64 8.99 14.83 -7.38
C ARG A 64 10.35 14.53 -6.80
#